data_AF-A0A351Y4U5-F1
#
_entry.id   AF-A0A351Y4U5-F1
#
_cell.length_a   1.000
_cell.length_b   1.000
_cell.length_c   1.000
_cell.angle_alpha   90.00
_cell.angle_beta   90.00
_cell.angle_gamma   90.00
#
_symmetry.space_group_name_H-M   'P 1'
#
loop_
_entity.id
_entity.type
_entity.pdbx_description
1 polymer ?
#
loop_
_entity_poly.entity_id
_entity_poly.type
_entity_poly.pdbx_seq_one_letter_code
_entity_poly.pdbx_strand_id
1 'polypeptide(L)'
;MGLSYKRDISDLRESPALKIKEMLIKEYEADLRIFEPYNLDISTHKDIDSFLSDCEAVIIATDHTVFKQLPIEKRKHLKVIVDGRNCLDKDALANT
;
A
#
# COMPACT_ATOMS: atom_id res chain seq x y z
N MET A 1 -1.98 -0.32 0.08
CA MET A 1 -0.93 -1.24 0.58
C MET A 1 -1.14 -1.48 2.06
N GLY A 2 -1.20 -2.75 2.44
CA GLY A 2 -1.62 -3.19 3.77
C GLY A 2 -3.14 -3.14 3.91
N LEU A 3 -3.71 -4.25 4.36
CA LEU A 3 -5.10 -4.30 4.85
C LEU A 3 -5.18 -4.69 6.31
N SER A 4 -4.10 -5.22 6.88
CA SER A 4 -4.07 -5.70 8.25
C SER A 4 -4.06 -4.56 9.26
N TYR A 5 -4.67 -4.77 10.42
CA TYR A 5 -4.68 -3.81 11.53
C TYR A 5 -3.29 -3.69 12.18
N LYS A 6 -2.57 -4.82 12.25
CA LYS A 6 -1.25 -4.91 12.89
C LYS A 6 -0.15 -5.12 11.86
N ARG A 7 1.01 -4.55 12.18
CA ARG A 7 2.26 -4.80 11.48
C ARG A 7 2.56 -6.30 11.44
N ASP A 8 3.04 -6.73 10.28
CA ASP A 8 3.66 -8.03 9.98
C ASP A 8 2.83 -9.30 10.29
N ILE A 9 1.51 -9.16 10.36
CA ILE A 9 0.57 -10.28 10.49
C ILE A 9 -0.71 -9.99 9.70
N SER A 10 -1.46 -11.03 9.32
CA SER A 10 -2.75 -10.89 8.64
C SER A 10 -3.94 -10.86 9.60
N ASP A 11 -4.02 -9.83 10.45
CA ASP A 11 -5.20 -9.59 11.29
C ASP A 11 -6.05 -8.47 10.68
N LEU A 12 -7.15 -8.84 10.02
CA LEU A 12 -8.06 -7.89 9.37
C LEU A 12 -9.12 -7.31 10.32
N ARG A 13 -9.27 -7.87 11.52
CA ARG A 13 -10.35 -7.46 12.44
C ARG A 13 -10.16 -6.01 12.85
N GLU A 14 -11.24 -5.23 12.78
CA GLU A 14 -11.25 -3.79 13.10
C GLU A 14 -10.21 -2.95 12.32
N SER A 15 -9.73 -3.46 11.18
CA SER A 15 -8.73 -2.73 10.41
C SER A 15 -9.32 -1.46 9.78
N PRO A 16 -8.78 -0.27 10.04
CA PRO A 16 -9.23 0.96 9.39
C PRO A 16 -8.96 0.94 7.88
N ALA A 17 -8.00 0.13 7.42
CA ALA A 17 -7.70 -0.04 6.00
C ALA A 17 -8.89 -0.61 5.20
N LEU A 18 -9.76 -1.40 5.84
CA LEU A 18 -10.98 -1.90 5.22
C LEU A 18 -11.99 -0.79 4.93
N LYS A 19 -12.09 0.22 5.82
CA LYS A 19 -12.93 1.40 5.57
C LYS A 19 -12.40 2.22 4.40
N ILE A 20 -11.08 2.42 4.33
CA ILE A 20 -10.43 3.10 3.19
C ILE A 20 -10.73 2.35 1.88
N LYS A 21 -10.56 1.03 1.86
CA LYS A 21 -10.90 0.18 0.71
C LYS A 21 -12.35 0.37 0.29
N GLU A 22 -13.29 0.33 1.24
CA GLU A 22 -14.72 0.49 0.93
C GLU A 22 -15.04 1.86 0.35
N MET A 23 -14.49 2.94 0.91
CA MET A 23 -14.68 4.30 0.38
C MET A 23 -14.14 4.39 -1.05
N LEU A 24 -12.92 3.90 -1.30
CA LEU A 24 -12.31 3.94 -2.64
C LEU A 24 -13.16 3.21 -3.70
N ILE A 25 -13.75 2.07 -3.33
CA ILE A 25 -14.59 1.30 -4.26
C ILE A 25 -15.97 1.96 -4.43
N LYS A 26 -16.64 2.31 -3.33
CA LYS A 26 -18.06 2.70 -3.35
C LYS A 26 -18.28 4.18 -3.68
N GLU A 27 -17.41 5.06 -3.21
CA GLU A 27 -17.58 6.51 -3.35
C GLU A 27 -16.79 7.08 -4.54
N TYR A 28 -15.63 6.49 -4.84
CA TYR A 28 -14.70 7.02 -5.84
C TYR A 28 -14.54 6.13 -7.07
N GLU A 29 -15.17 4.94 -7.09
CA GLU A 29 -15.11 3.97 -8.19
C GLU A 29 -13.66 3.67 -8.67
N ALA A 30 -12.71 3.68 -7.73
CA ALA A 30 -11.30 3.52 -8.06
C ALA A 30 -10.99 2.11 -8.58
N ASP A 31 -10.13 2.01 -9.61
CA ASP A 31 -9.49 0.73 -9.99
C ASP A 31 -8.52 0.32 -8.87
N LEU A 32 -9.03 -0.46 -7.93
CA LEU A 32 -8.32 -0.74 -6.70
C LEU A 32 -7.43 -1.98 -6.84
N ARG A 33 -6.12 -1.75 -6.75
CA ARG A 33 -5.14 -2.81 -6.49
C ARG A 33 -4.83 -2.90 -5.00
N ILE A 34 -4.67 -4.12 -4.51
CA ILE A 34 -4.37 -4.44 -3.11
C ILE A 34 -3.09 -5.27 -3.04
N PHE A 35 -2.20 -4.88 -2.12
CA PHE A 35 -1.03 -5.66 -1.72
C PHE A 35 -0.99 -5.79 -0.21
N GLU A 36 -1.15 -7.03 0.28
CA GLU A 36 -1.05 -7.47 1.66
C GLU A 36 -0.01 -8.61 1.73
N PRO A 37 1.23 -8.32 2.12
CA PRO A 37 2.34 -9.28 2.04
C PRO A 37 2.15 -10.50 2.96
N TYR A 38 1.34 -10.39 4.01
CA TYR A 38 1.10 -11.49 4.97
C TYR A 38 -0.16 -12.30 4.64
N ASN A 39 -0.87 -11.96 3.58
CA ASN A 39 -2.02 -12.70 3.06
C ASN A 39 -2.17 -12.44 1.56
N LEU A 40 -1.54 -13.29 0.77
CA LEU A 40 -1.53 -13.16 -0.67
C LEU A 40 -2.90 -13.49 -1.30
N ASP A 41 -3.80 -14.17 -0.60
CA ASP A 41 -5.11 -14.55 -1.14
C ASP A 41 -6.05 -13.36 -1.27
N ILE A 42 -5.89 -12.34 -0.42
CA ILE A 42 -6.62 -11.07 -0.53
C ILE A 42 -5.89 -10.03 -1.37
N SER A 43 -4.67 -10.35 -1.81
CA SER A 43 -3.84 -9.47 -2.61
C SER A 43 -4.15 -9.65 -4.09
N THR A 44 -4.25 -8.54 -4.81
CA THR A 44 -4.37 -8.52 -6.28
C THR A 44 -3.06 -8.91 -6.98
N HIS A 45 -1.93 -8.76 -6.29
CA HIS A 45 -0.58 -9.07 -6.78
C HIS A 45 0.17 -9.88 -5.74
N LYS A 46 1.14 -10.69 -6.19
CA LYS A 46 1.93 -11.57 -5.31
C LYS A 46 3.28 -10.96 -4.93
N ASP A 47 3.74 -9.96 -5.66
CA ASP A 47 4.97 -9.24 -5.42
C ASP A 47 4.74 -7.72 -5.49
N ILE A 48 5.63 -6.98 -4.85
CA ILE A 48 5.49 -5.54 -4.68
C ILE A 48 5.84 -4.77 -5.95
N ASP A 49 6.72 -5.31 -6.78
CA ASP A 49 7.19 -4.64 -7.99
C ASP A 49 6.12 -4.63 -9.08
N SER A 50 5.41 -5.74 -9.28
CA SER A 50 4.25 -5.81 -10.17
C SER A 50 3.12 -4.94 -9.66
N PHE A 51 2.80 -5.00 -8.36
CA PHE A 51 1.81 -4.12 -7.74
C PHE A 51 2.09 -2.64 -8.00
N LEU A 52 3.32 -2.19 -7.72
CA LEU A 52 3.70 -0.80 -7.91
C LEU A 52 3.73 -0.40 -9.39
N SER A 53 4.04 -1.32 -10.30
CA SER A 53 4.06 -1.07 -11.75
C SER A 53 2.66 -0.79 -12.32
N ASP A 54 1.62 -1.35 -11.70
CA ASP A 54 0.22 -1.18 -12.10
C ASP A 54 -0.47 0.00 -11.40
N CYS A 55 0.20 0.72 -10.49
CA CYS A 55 -0.39 1.80 -9.71
C CYS A 55 0.14 3.18 -10.10
N GLU A 56 -0.76 4.14 -10.30
CA GLU A 56 -0.41 5.57 -10.44
C GLU A 56 -0.36 6.31 -9.09
N ALA A 57 -1.05 5.79 -8.08
CA ALA A 57 -1.04 6.31 -6.72
C ALA A 57 -1.10 5.18 -5.70
N VAL A 58 -0.47 5.38 -4.53
CA VAL A 58 -0.41 4.38 -3.47
C VAL A 58 -0.80 4.99 -2.13
N ILE A 59 -1.60 4.27 -1.36
CA ILE A 59 -1.89 4.57 0.05
C ILE A 59 -1.27 3.47 0.90
N ILE A 60 -0.47 3.84 1.90
CA ILE A 60 0.04 2.92 2.92
C ILE A 60 -0.89 3.00 4.13
N ALA A 61 -1.66 1.93 4.35
CA ALA A 61 -2.64 1.84 5.43
C ALA A 61 -2.15 0.97 6.61
N THR A 62 -1.09 0.18 6.39
CA THR A 62 -0.44 -0.65 7.42
C THR A 62 1.07 -0.50 7.31
N ASP A 63 1.76 -0.37 8.43
CA ASP A 63 3.20 -0.16 8.53
C ASP A 63 3.99 -1.47 8.52
N HIS A 64 3.72 -2.35 7.55
CA HIS A 64 4.50 -3.57 7.37
C HIS A 64 5.98 -3.24 7.16
N THR A 65 6.86 -4.01 7.79
CA THR A 65 8.30 -3.75 7.75
C THR A 65 8.84 -3.77 6.31
N VAL A 66 8.27 -4.63 5.46
CA VAL A 66 8.61 -4.75 4.03
C VAL A 66 8.34 -3.46 3.23
N PHE A 67 7.49 -2.55 3.71
CA PHE A 67 7.20 -1.29 3.03
C PHE A 67 8.20 -0.18 3.36
N LYS A 68 9.14 -0.39 4.28
CA LYS A 68 10.13 0.64 4.61
C LYS A 68 11.20 0.82 3.54
N GLN A 69 11.36 -0.18 2.66
CA GLN A 69 12.40 -0.22 1.62
C GLN A 69 11.76 -0.33 0.23
N LEU A 70 10.72 0.48 -0.04
CA LEU A 70 10.10 0.49 -1.37
C LEU A 70 11.06 1.09 -2.41
N PRO A 71 11.23 0.47 -3.59
CA PRO A 71 12.07 0.99 -4.67
C PRO A 71 11.32 2.11 -5.43
N ILE A 72 10.88 3.15 -4.73
CA ILE A 72 10.03 4.23 -5.25
C ILE A 72 10.77 5.02 -6.33
N GLU A 73 12.09 5.14 -6.21
CA GLU A 73 12.96 5.86 -7.13
C GLU A 73 12.96 5.32 -8.56
N LYS A 74 12.51 4.07 -8.73
CA LYS A 74 12.43 3.41 -10.04
C LYS A 74 11.04 3.52 -10.67
N ARG A 75 10.08 4.21 -10.04
CA ARG A 75 8.65 4.19 -10.38
C ARG A 75 8.17 5.54 -10.93
N LYS A 76 8.63 5.91 -12.13
CA LYS A 76 8.30 7.19 -12.78
C LYS A 76 6.80 7.42 -13.03
N HIS A 77 6.00 6.36 -13.12
CA HIS A 77 4.55 6.41 -13.33
C HIS A 77 3.76 6.55 -12.00
N LEU A 78 4.41 6.31 -10.86
CA LEU A 78 3.82 6.48 -9.54
C LEU A 78 3.88 7.96 -9.16
N LYS A 79 2.75 8.65 -9.26
CA LYS A 79 2.64 10.10 -9.11
C LYS A 79 2.50 10.55 -7.66
N VAL A 80 1.83 9.74 -6.84
CA VAL A 80 1.49 10.12 -5.45
C VAL A 80 1.62 8.93 -4.51
N ILE A 81 2.22 9.17 -3.35
CA ILE A 81 2.25 8.23 -2.24
C ILE A 81 1.68 8.93 -1.00
N VAL A 82 0.63 8.35 -0.43
CA VAL A 82 0.04 8.77 0.84
C VAL A 82 0.50 7.80 1.92
N ASP A 83 1.47 8.23 2.72
CA ASP A 83 1.93 7.47 3.88
C ASP A 83 1.08 7.76 5.11
N GLY A 84 0.01 6.98 5.28
CA GLY A 84 -0.90 7.09 6.42
C GLY A 84 -0.33 6.55 7.74
N ARG A 85 0.91 6.04 7.73
CA ARG A 85 1.54 5.39 8.88
C ARG A 85 2.92 5.96 9.23
N ASN A 86 3.42 6.92 8.45
CA ASN A 86 4.74 7.52 8.58
C ASN A 86 5.84 6.45 8.68
N CYS A 87 5.81 5.46 7.77
CA CYS A 87 6.76 4.36 7.73
C CYS A 87 7.84 4.51 6.64
N LEU A 88 7.68 5.45 5.70
CA LEU A 88 8.67 5.71 4.67
C LEU A 88 9.79 6.63 5.17
N ASP A 89 10.98 6.43 4.62
CA ASP A 89 12.11 7.33 4.81
C ASP A 89 11.94 8.56 3.91
N LYS A 90 11.76 9.73 4.55
CA LYS A 90 11.52 11.00 3.85
C LYS A 90 12.77 11.52 3.16
N ASP A 91 13.95 11.25 3.73
CA ASP A 91 15.21 11.71 3.15
C ASP A 91 15.54 10.92 1.89
N ALA A 92 15.20 9.62 1.87
CA ALA A 92 15.29 8.81 0.66
C ALA A 92 14.37 9.33 -0.46
N LEU A 93 13.16 9.80 -0.12
CA LEU A 93 12.17 10.30 -1.08
C LEU A 93 12.46 11.70 -1.61
N ALA A 94 13.03 12.59 -0.80
CA ALA A 94 13.33 13.97 -1.20
C ALA A 94 14.39 14.07 -2.33
N ASN A 95 15.14 12.98 -2.57
CA ASN A 95 16.23 12.91 -3.54
C ASN A 95 15.85 12.14 -4.83
N THR A 96 14.57 11.88 -5.04
CA THR A 96 14.01 11.15 -6.18
C THR A 96 13.36 12.10 -7.18
#